data_AF-C1H390-F1
#
_entry.id   AF-C1H390-F1
#
_cell.length_a   1.000
_cell.length_b   1.000
_cell.length_c   1.000
_cell.angle_alpha   90.00
_cell.angle_beta   90.00
_cell.angle_gamma   90.00
#
_symmetry.space_group_name_H-M   'P 1'
#
loop_
_entity.id
_entity.type
_entity.pdbx_description
1 polymer ?
#
loop_
_entity_poly.entity_id
_entity_poly.type
_entity_poly.pdbx_seq_one_letter_code
_entity_poly.pdbx_strand_id
1 'polypeptide(L)'
;MLFLRLPRAVKSDTLQSTLEYAMLIFLLQSADLASSRRKSRKAHFSAPSSERRVIMSAPLSKELREKHNVRSIPIRKDDEVTIIRGSNKGREGKITSVYRLKYVVHVERVTRDKSNGQSVPIGIHPSKVVITKLKIDKDRESILERMAKGREAKAPKGN
;
A
#
# COMPACT_ATOMS: atom_id res chain seq x y z
N MET A 1 9.23 -8.95 52.09
CA MET A 1 7.82 -8.60 52.38
C MET A 1 7.74 -7.11 52.68
N LEU A 2 6.64 -6.46 52.31
CA LEU A 2 6.37 -5.00 52.25
C LEU A 2 6.90 -4.29 50.99
N PHE A 3 6.05 -4.14 49.98
CA PHE A 3 6.01 -2.92 49.16
C PHE A 3 4.59 -2.69 48.61
N LEU A 4 3.97 -1.63 49.13
CA LEU A 4 2.92 -0.77 48.58
C LEU A 4 1.52 -1.33 48.28
N ARG A 5 0.69 -1.16 49.31
CA ARG A 5 -0.76 -0.94 49.35
C ARG A 5 -1.30 -0.11 48.17
N LEU A 6 -2.12 -0.70 47.30
CA LEU A 6 -3.01 0.04 46.39
C LEU A 6 -4.25 0.53 47.15
N PRO A 7 -4.67 1.80 46.99
CA PRO A 7 -5.83 2.34 47.70
C PRO A 7 -7.16 1.82 47.12
N ARG A 8 -8.16 1.67 48.00
CA ARG A 8 -9.56 1.33 47.67
C ARG A 8 -10.36 2.60 47.33
N ALA A 9 -10.90 2.63 46.11
CA ALA A 9 -12.15 3.28 45.63
C ALA A 9 -12.03 3.27 44.08
N VAL A 10 -13.02 2.91 43.26
CA VAL A 10 -14.28 3.64 43.05
C VAL A 10 -15.30 2.68 42.42
N LYS A 11 -16.54 2.75 42.92
CA LYS A 11 -17.76 2.12 42.38
C LYS A 11 -18.20 2.87 41.10
N SER A 12 -18.93 2.21 40.20
CA SER A 12 -19.76 2.73 39.08
C SER A 12 -19.20 3.04 37.67
N ASP A 13 -17.89 3.10 37.42
CA ASP A 13 -17.41 3.69 36.13
C ASP A 13 -16.87 2.70 35.07
N THR A 14 -16.98 1.39 35.31
CA THR A 14 -16.48 0.37 34.37
C THR A 14 -17.43 0.08 33.21
N LEU A 15 -18.72 0.41 33.35
CA LEU A 15 -19.70 0.24 32.27
C LEU A 15 -19.65 1.39 31.25
N GLN A 16 -19.37 2.62 31.69
CA GLN A 16 -19.19 3.75 30.77
C GLN A 16 -17.90 3.60 29.96
N SER A 17 -16.79 3.16 30.56
CA SER A 17 -15.56 2.95 29.79
C SER A 17 -15.69 1.83 28.75
N THR A 18 -16.33 0.71 29.09
CA THR A 18 -16.57 -0.39 28.12
C THR A 18 -17.57 0.01 27.02
N LEU A 19 -18.60 0.79 27.34
CA LEU A 19 -19.52 1.35 26.35
C LEU A 19 -18.88 2.43 25.49
N GLU A 20 -17.97 3.25 26.02
CA GLU A 20 -17.19 4.21 25.24
C GLU A 20 -16.21 3.53 24.31
N TYR A 21 -15.48 2.48 24.75
CA TYR A 21 -14.64 1.68 23.86
C TYR A 21 -15.48 0.92 22.81
N ALA A 22 -16.65 0.40 23.17
CA ALA A 22 -17.58 -0.21 22.22
C ALA A 22 -18.16 0.82 21.24
N MET A 23 -18.46 2.04 21.68
CA MET A 23 -18.83 3.16 20.81
C MET A 23 -17.67 3.59 19.91
N LEU A 24 -16.43 3.58 20.37
CA LEU A 24 -15.24 3.91 19.59
C LEU A 24 -14.98 2.86 18.51
N ILE A 25 -15.22 1.58 18.82
CA ILE A 25 -15.19 0.48 17.86
C ILE A 25 -16.37 0.57 16.86
N PHE A 26 -17.55 1.00 17.31
CA PHE A 26 -18.75 1.17 16.49
C PHE A 26 -18.65 2.39 15.55
N LEU A 27 -18.08 3.51 16.01
CA LEU A 27 -17.80 4.72 15.20
C LEU A 27 -16.77 4.47 14.10
N LEU A 28 -15.88 3.49 14.30
CA LEU A 28 -14.88 3.13 13.29
C LEU A 28 -15.47 2.29 12.12
N GLN A 29 -16.68 1.76 12.27
CA GLN A 29 -17.24 0.79 11.33
C GLN A 29 -18.42 1.38 10.55
N SER A 30 -18.14 1.98 9.40
CA SER A 30 -19.18 2.33 8.41
C SER A 30 -19.96 1.07 8.00
N ALA A 31 -21.29 1.12 8.05
CA ALA A 31 -22.18 -0.02 7.81
C ALA A 31 -21.95 -0.72 6.45
N ASP A 32 -21.52 0.03 5.44
CA ASP A 32 -21.30 -0.48 4.08
C ASP A 32 -19.98 -1.24 3.90
N LEU A 33 -19.01 -1.08 4.83
CA LEU A 33 -17.70 -1.70 4.73
C LEU A 33 -17.61 -2.96 5.60
N ALA A 34 -17.37 -4.09 4.96
CA ALA A 34 -17.18 -5.36 5.63
C ALA A 34 -15.83 -5.41 6.39
N SER A 35 -15.86 -5.44 7.73
CA SER A 35 -14.69 -5.62 8.59
C SER A 35 -14.19 -7.08 8.67
N SER A 36 -15.01 -8.05 8.25
CA SER A 36 -14.69 -9.47 8.33
C SER A 36 -13.47 -9.86 7.49
N ARG A 37 -12.45 -10.46 8.14
CA ARG A 37 -11.23 -10.99 7.49
C ARG A 37 -11.52 -11.93 6.32
N ARG A 38 -12.53 -12.79 6.44
CA ARG A 38 -12.92 -13.74 5.38
C ARG A 38 -13.40 -13.01 4.12
N LYS A 39 -14.26 -11.99 4.29
CA LYS A 39 -14.80 -11.19 3.18
C LYS A 39 -13.69 -10.38 2.50
N SER A 40 -12.83 -9.72 3.29
CA SER A 40 -11.69 -8.94 2.77
C SER A 40 -10.72 -9.77 1.93
N ARG A 41 -10.35 -10.98 2.39
CA ARG A 41 -9.46 -11.88 1.63
C ARG A 41 -10.11 -12.37 0.34
N LYS A 42 -11.41 -12.71 0.38
CA LYS A 42 -12.14 -13.11 -0.83
C LYS A 42 -12.08 -11.99 -1.86
N ALA A 43 -12.43 -10.76 -1.47
CA ALA A 43 -12.38 -9.59 -2.34
C ALA A 43 -10.98 -9.38 -2.97
N HIS A 44 -9.91 -9.47 -2.16
CA HIS A 44 -8.55 -9.31 -2.68
C HIS A 44 -8.16 -10.38 -3.72
N PHE A 45 -8.39 -11.67 -3.45
CA PHE A 45 -7.95 -12.73 -4.36
C PHE A 45 -8.86 -12.91 -5.58
N SER A 46 -10.16 -12.61 -5.45
CA SER A 46 -11.12 -12.67 -6.55
C SER A 46 -11.30 -11.35 -7.30
N ALA A 47 -10.52 -10.31 -6.98
CA ALA A 47 -10.65 -8.99 -7.60
C ALA A 47 -10.55 -9.03 -9.14
N PRO A 48 -11.37 -8.26 -9.86
CA PRO A 48 -11.26 -8.10 -11.32
C PRO A 48 -10.00 -7.30 -11.70
N SER A 49 -9.57 -7.40 -12.97
CA SER A 49 -8.32 -6.79 -13.46
C SER A 49 -8.23 -5.27 -13.23
N SER A 50 -9.36 -4.57 -13.29
CA SER A 50 -9.45 -3.13 -13.02
C SER A 50 -9.06 -2.78 -11.59
N GLU A 51 -9.56 -3.53 -10.60
CA GLU A 51 -9.24 -3.35 -9.19
C GLU A 51 -7.82 -3.81 -8.86
N ARG A 52 -7.36 -4.92 -9.46
CA ARG A 52 -5.99 -5.41 -9.26
C ARG A 52 -4.94 -4.35 -9.62
N ARG A 53 -5.20 -3.54 -10.65
CA ARG A 53 -4.29 -2.45 -11.04
C ARG A 53 -4.14 -1.42 -9.92
N VAL A 54 -5.21 -1.15 -9.16
CA VAL A 54 -5.22 -0.17 -8.07
C VAL A 54 -4.52 -0.74 -6.85
N ILE A 55 -4.80 -2.01 -6.53
CA ILE A 55 -4.11 -2.74 -5.45
C ILE A 55 -2.60 -2.80 -5.71
N MET A 56 -2.19 -2.98 -6.98
CA MET A 56 -0.78 -2.98 -7.41
C MET A 56 -0.21 -1.57 -7.60
N SER A 57 -0.45 -0.67 -6.65
CA SER A 57 0.19 0.64 -6.60
C SER A 57 1.54 0.58 -5.89
N ALA A 58 2.52 1.34 -6.37
CA ALA A 58 3.80 1.57 -5.68
C ALA A 58 3.96 3.02 -5.23
N PRO A 59 4.70 3.24 -4.13
CA PRO A 59 5.12 4.57 -3.72
C PRO A 59 6.07 5.22 -4.75
N LEU A 60 5.95 6.54 -4.88
CA LEU A 60 6.86 7.37 -5.67
C LEU A 60 8.10 7.77 -4.85
N SER A 61 9.22 8.04 -5.53
CA SER A 61 10.43 8.62 -4.93
C SER A 61 10.14 10.01 -4.34
N LYS A 62 11.00 10.50 -3.43
CA LYS A 62 10.77 11.79 -2.75
C LYS A 62 10.64 12.95 -3.76
N GLU A 63 11.53 12.99 -4.74
CA GLU A 63 11.53 13.98 -5.83
C GLU A 63 10.22 13.95 -6.65
N LEU A 64 9.76 12.77 -7.05
CA LEU A 64 8.52 12.62 -7.82
C LEU A 64 7.28 12.98 -7.00
N ARG A 65 7.32 12.72 -5.69
CA ARG A 65 6.23 13.09 -4.78
C ARG A 65 6.10 14.59 -4.62
N GLU A 66 7.21 15.32 -4.60
CA GLU A 66 7.22 16.78 -4.54
C GLU A 66 6.72 17.37 -5.86
N LYS A 67 7.17 16.84 -7.00
CA LYS A 67 6.74 17.31 -8.34
C LYS A 67 5.26 17.14 -8.62
N HIS A 68 4.69 15.97 -8.30
CA HIS A 68 3.30 15.64 -8.65
C HIS A 68 2.33 15.72 -7.46
N ASN A 69 2.81 15.95 -6.24
CA ASN A 69 2.03 15.92 -5.00
C ASN A 69 1.22 14.62 -4.75
N VAL A 70 1.59 13.50 -5.39
CA VAL A 70 0.92 12.19 -5.22
C VAL A 70 1.81 11.24 -4.41
N ARG A 71 1.22 10.40 -3.54
CA ARG A 71 2.00 9.44 -2.70
C ARG A 71 2.38 8.16 -3.44
N SER A 72 1.46 7.60 -4.22
CA SER A 72 1.60 6.31 -4.90
C SER A 72 0.77 6.26 -6.17
N ILE A 73 1.22 5.47 -7.15
CA ILE A 73 0.52 5.27 -8.42
C ILE A 73 0.55 3.79 -8.83
N PRO A 74 -0.47 3.29 -9.57
CA PRO A 74 -0.42 1.99 -10.22
C PRO A 74 0.82 1.82 -11.10
N ILE A 75 1.51 0.70 -10.92
CA ILE A 75 2.73 0.38 -11.70
C ILE A 75 2.38 0.01 -13.14
N ARG A 76 3.19 0.45 -14.11
CA ARG A 76 3.13 0.01 -15.51
C ARG A 76 4.47 -0.62 -15.97
N LYS A 77 4.44 -1.20 -17.17
CA LYS A 77 5.66 -1.61 -17.87
C LYS A 77 6.52 -0.38 -18.18
N ASP A 78 7.83 -0.56 -18.21
CA ASP A 78 8.85 0.47 -18.50
C ASP A 78 8.99 1.59 -17.45
N ASP A 79 8.28 1.52 -16.32
CA ASP A 79 8.59 2.37 -15.17
C ASP A 79 9.96 1.92 -14.60
N GLU A 80 10.82 2.88 -14.22
CA GLU A 80 12.07 2.59 -13.52
C GLU A 80 11.83 2.54 -12.02
N VAL A 81 12.43 1.54 -11.39
CA VAL A 81 12.18 1.26 -9.99
C VAL A 81 13.42 0.85 -9.23
N THR A 82 13.43 1.20 -7.93
CA THR A 82 14.38 0.72 -6.93
C THR A 82 13.71 -0.27 -5.98
N ILE A 83 14.38 -1.35 -5.63
CA ILE A 83 13.90 -2.30 -4.61
C ILE A 83 14.37 -1.84 -3.23
N ILE A 84 13.44 -1.63 -2.29
CA ILE A 84 13.76 -1.14 -0.94
C ILE A 84 13.79 -2.25 0.09
N ARG A 85 12.94 -3.28 -0.07
CA ARG A 85 12.75 -4.33 0.93
C ARG A 85 12.93 -5.72 0.31
N GLY A 86 13.54 -6.63 1.07
CA GLY A 86 13.79 -8.02 0.68
C GLY A 86 15.25 -8.28 0.29
N SER A 87 15.53 -9.49 -0.19
CA SER A 87 16.90 -9.96 -0.48
C SER A 87 17.62 -9.17 -1.58
N ASN A 88 16.87 -8.58 -2.50
CA ASN A 88 17.41 -7.83 -3.65
C ASN A 88 17.37 -6.31 -3.43
N LYS A 89 17.46 -5.86 -2.18
CA LYS A 89 17.46 -4.43 -1.83
C LYS A 89 18.62 -3.70 -2.52
N GLY A 90 18.36 -2.46 -2.97
CA GLY A 90 19.35 -1.59 -3.59
C GLY A 90 19.54 -1.81 -5.08
N ARG A 91 18.92 -2.84 -5.67
CA ARG A 91 18.91 -3.02 -7.12
C ARG A 91 17.89 -2.09 -7.78
N GLU A 92 18.30 -1.55 -8.91
CA GLU A 92 17.50 -0.71 -9.80
C GLU A 92 17.29 -1.41 -11.13
N GLY A 93 16.14 -1.17 -11.75
CA GLY A 93 15.85 -1.68 -13.08
C GLY A 93 14.50 -1.19 -13.60
N LYS A 94 14.28 -1.39 -14.89
CA LYS A 94 12.98 -1.16 -15.51
C LYS A 94 12.04 -2.32 -15.24
N ILE A 95 10.75 -2.06 -15.22
CA ILE A 95 9.75 -3.12 -15.12
C ILE A 95 9.54 -3.76 -16.48
N THR A 96 9.93 -5.03 -16.62
CA THR A 96 9.74 -5.80 -17.84
C THR A 96 8.27 -6.21 -18.01
N SER A 97 7.67 -6.73 -16.94
CA SER A 97 6.28 -7.19 -16.97
C SER A 97 5.59 -7.06 -15.61
N VAL A 98 4.28 -6.78 -15.67
CA VAL A 98 3.40 -6.68 -14.50
C VAL A 98 2.44 -7.86 -14.54
N TYR A 99 2.59 -8.80 -13.60
CA TYR A 99 1.77 -10.00 -13.54
C TYR A 99 0.66 -9.86 -12.49
N ARG A 100 -0.50 -9.37 -12.95
CA ARG A 100 -1.65 -9.02 -12.08
C ARG A 100 -2.32 -10.22 -11.40
N LEU A 101 -2.25 -11.42 -12.01
CA LEU A 101 -2.88 -12.61 -11.41
C LEU A 101 -2.22 -13.01 -10.09
N LYS A 102 -0.89 -12.87 -9.99
CA LYS A 102 -0.10 -13.20 -8.79
C LYS A 102 0.32 -11.98 -7.96
N TYR A 103 -0.14 -10.78 -8.29
CA TYR A 103 0.26 -9.53 -7.62
C TYR A 103 1.79 -9.28 -7.61
N VAL A 104 2.43 -9.60 -8.73
CA VAL A 104 3.89 -9.60 -8.85
C VAL A 104 4.33 -8.72 -9.99
N VAL A 105 5.45 -8.04 -9.80
CA VAL A 105 6.18 -7.26 -10.80
C VAL A 105 7.53 -7.94 -11.06
N HIS A 106 7.93 -7.95 -12.33
CA HIS A 106 9.26 -8.41 -12.75
C HIS A 106 10.12 -7.20 -13.09
N VAL A 107 11.27 -7.12 -12.42
CA VAL A 107 12.24 -6.04 -12.60
C VAL A 107 13.43 -6.58 -13.39
N GLU A 108 13.92 -5.77 -14.32
CA GLU A 108 15.10 -6.07 -15.12
C GLU A 108 16.31 -6.30 -14.20
N ARG A 109 17.23 -7.20 -14.60
CA ARG A 109 18.45 -7.57 -13.85
C ARG A 109 18.22 -8.21 -12.48
N VAL A 110 16.96 -8.54 -12.15
CA VAL A 110 16.60 -9.24 -10.92
C VAL A 110 16.10 -10.64 -11.26
N THR A 111 17.06 -11.52 -11.50
CA THR A 111 16.86 -12.90 -11.93
C THR A 111 17.42 -13.89 -10.92
N ARG A 112 16.94 -15.13 -11.00
CA ARG A 112 17.51 -16.31 -10.34
C ARG A 112 17.82 -17.34 -11.41
N ASP A 113 18.97 -17.98 -11.31
CA ASP A 113 19.32 -19.09 -12.20
C ASP A 113 18.67 -20.39 -11.73
N LYS A 114 18.13 -21.13 -12.68
CA LYS A 114 17.68 -22.51 -12.49
C LYS A 114 18.87 -23.47 -12.58
N SER A 115 18.69 -24.71 -12.13
CA SER A 115 19.71 -25.78 -12.25
C SER A 115 20.11 -26.09 -13.70
N ASN A 116 19.26 -25.77 -14.67
CA ASN A 116 19.55 -25.91 -16.11
C ASN A 116 20.31 -24.71 -16.71
N GLY A 117 20.76 -23.74 -15.89
CA GLY A 117 21.50 -22.56 -16.33
C GLY A 117 20.63 -21.43 -16.91
N GLN A 118 19.31 -21.62 -17.03
CA GLN A 118 18.41 -20.57 -17.51
C GLN A 118 18.10 -19.54 -16.39
N SER A 119 18.29 -18.25 -16.67
CA SER A 119 17.90 -17.17 -15.77
C SER A 119 16.40 -16.88 -15.85
N VAL A 120 15.73 -16.83 -14.69
CA VAL A 120 14.30 -16.54 -14.57
C VAL A 120 14.08 -15.28 -13.73
N PRO A 121 13.20 -14.34 -14.15
CA PRO A 121 12.93 -13.14 -13.38
C PRO A 121 12.25 -13.49 -12.05
N ILE A 122 12.79 -12.91 -10.96
CA ILE A 122 12.19 -13.06 -9.63
C ILE A 122 10.96 -12.16 -9.56
N GLY A 123 9.89 -12.69 -8.96
CA GLY A 123 8.69 -11.93 -8.71
C GLY A 123 8.79 -11.07 -7.46
N ILE A 124 8.55 -9.76 -7.58
CA ILE A 124 8.58 -8.82 -6.46
C ILE A 124 7.20 -8.18 -6.28
N HIS A 125 6.76 -8.00 -5.04
CA HIS A 125 5.50 -7.31 -4.76
C HIS A 125 5.68 -5.78 -4.89
N PRO A 126 4.76 -5.04 -5.55
CA PRO A 126 4.89 -3.60 -5.81
C PRO A 126 5.14 -2.75 -4.56
N SER A 127 4.60 -3.14 -3.40
CA SER A 127 4.82 -2.41 -2.14
C SER A 127 6.27 -2.46 -1.61
N LYS A 128 7.12 -3.34 -2.15
CA LYS A 128 8.54 -3.45 -1.78
C LYS A 128 9.45 -2.59 -2.67
N VAL A 129 8.84 -1.86 -3.59
CA VAL A 129 9.49 -1.14 -4.69
C VAL A 129 9.11 0.34 -4.60
N VAL A 130 10.03 1.23 -4.98
CA VAL A 130 9.75 2.66 -5.22
C VAL A 130 10.01 2.98 -6.68
N ILE A 131 9.13 3.80 -7.26
CA ILE A 131 9.29 4.29 -8.62
C ILE A 131 10.23 5.49 -8.61
N THR A 132 11.29 5.43 -9.42
CA THR A 132 12.27 6.51 -9.59
C THR A 132 11.97 7.35 -10.81
N LYS A 133 11.61 6.73 -11.94
CA LYS A 133 11.15 7.43 -13.14
C LYS A 133 9.84 6.83 -13.64
N LEU A 134 8.91 7.71 -14.00
CA LEU A 134 7.61 7.35 -14.54
C LEU A 134 7.66 7.36 -16.07
N LYS A 135 7.09 6.33 -16.70
CA LYS A 135 6.72 6.41 -18.11
C LYS A 135 5.45 7.25 -18.23
N ILE A 136 5.57 8.43 -18.85
CA ILE A 136 4.47 9.38 -19.01
C ILE A 136 3.74 9.09 -20.33
N ASP A 137 2.43 8.86 -20.22
CA ASP A 137 1.48 8.73 -21.33
C ASP A 137 0.31 9.70 -21.04
N LYS A 138 -0.51 10.05 -22.04
CA LYS A 138 -1.69 10.93 -21.89
C LYS A 138 -2.61 10.51 -20.74
N ASP A 139 -2.90 9.21 -20.64
CA ASP A 139 -3.75 8.66 -19.56
C ASP A 139 -3.07 8.67 -18.20
N ARG A 140 -1.74 8.67 -18.16
CA ARG A 140 -1.00 8.71 -16.90
C ARG A 140 -0.94 10.12 -16.35
N GLU A 141 -0.79 11.12 -17.22
CA GLU A 141 -0.87 12.54 -16.86
C GLU A 141 -2.25 12.85 -16.26
N SER A 142 -3.33 12.44 -16.91
CA SER A 142 -4.69 12.66 -16.39
C SER A 142 -4.94 11.99 -15.03
N ILE A 143 -4.36 10.81 -14.79
CA ILE A 143 -4.41 10.15 -13.47
C ILE A 143 -3.64 10.95 -12.43
N LEU A 144 -2.44 11.43 -12.76
CA LEU A 144 -1.60 12.22 -11.85
C LEU A 144 -2.30 13.52 -11.46
N GLU A 145 -2.82 14.26 -12.43
CA GLU A 145 -3.55 15.51 -12.19
C GLU A 145 -4.80 15.31 -11.33
N ARG A 146 -5.60 14.28 -11.66
CA ARG A 146 -6.79 13.94 -10.88
C ARG A 146 -6.45 13.58 -9.43
N MET A 147 -5.37 12.83 -9.21
CA MET A 147 -4.93 12.45 -7.87
C MET A 147 -4.34 13.65 -7.10
N ALA A 148 -3.64 14.57 -7.78
CA ALA A 148 -3.12 15.79 -7.19
C ALA A 148 -4.25 16.70 -6.71
N LYS A 149 -5.20 17.04 -7.58
CA LYS A 149 -6.39 17.86 -7.25
C LYS A 149 -7.20 17.26 -6.09
N GLY A 150 -7.41 15.94 -6.10
CA GLY A 150 -8.14 15.25 -5.03
C GLY A 150 -7.42 15.31 -3.68
N ARG A 151 -6.09 15.44 -3.67
CA ARG A 151 -5.30 15.59 -2.44
C ARG A 151 -5.30 17.02 -1.93
N GLU A 152 -5.24 18.00 -2.82
CA GLU A 152 -5.36 19.43 -2.48
C GLU A 152 -6.72 19.74 -1.85
N ALA A 153 -7.80 19.19 -2.40
CA ALA A 153 -9.14 19.36 -1.84
C ALA A 153 -9.30 18.74 -0.43
N LYS A 154 -8.51 17.71 -0.11
CA LYS A 154 -8.48 17.04 1.20
C LYS A 154 -7.46 17.64 2.16
N ALA A 155 -6.60 18.54 1.70
CA ALA A 155 -5.69 19.22 2.62
C ALA A 155 -6.54 19.91 3.68
N PRO A 156 -6.21 19.76 4.98
CA PRO A 156 -6.98 20.39 6.03
C PRO A 156 -6.99 21.88 5.72
N LYS A 157 -8.19 22.45 5.49
CA LYS A 157 -8.35 23.89 5.45
C LYS A 157 -7.91 24.35 6.83
N GLY A 158 -6.73 24.97 6.91
CA GLY A 158 -6.20 25.48 8.17
C GLY A 158 -7.26 26.38 8.80
N ASN A 159 -7.66 26.02 10.03
CA ASN A 159 -8.26 26.97 10.95
C ASN A 159 -7.16 27.90 11.48
#